data_AF-A0A964V1X1-F1
#
_entry.id   AF-A0A964V1X1-F1
#
_cell.length_a   1.000
_cell.length_b   1.000
_cell.length_c   1.000
_cell.angle_alpha   90.00
_cell.angle_beta   90.00
_cell.angle_gamma   90.00
#
_symmetry.space_group_name_H-M   'P 1'
#
loop_
_entity.id
_entity.type
_entity.pdbx_description
1 polymer ?
#
loop_
_entity_poly.entity_id
_entity_poly.type
_entity_poly.pdbx_seq_one_letter_code
_entity_poly.pdbx_strand_id
1 'polypeptide(L)'
;MTGLQVSTDPPIQTRWIELLVAVCFAVAGVVVVLDSQRVGNAWGSDGPQPGYFPFYIGCLMLAGAAWVFLKTCWRWRQDGGSQVFAQAHEWRLMLKMLLPTVAYLVSMAWLGIYLSSSLFIAAFMVWQGRYSIVKSVLVGLCISAALFVLFEIWFMLPLPKGPIETWLGY
;
A
#
# COMPACT_ATOMS: atom_id res chain seq x y z
N MET A 1 -10.51 2.03 -38.60
CA MET A 1 -9.19 2.70 -38.53
C MET A 1 -9.27 3.77 -37.46
N THR A 2 -9.18 3.38 -36.19
CA THR A 2 -9.15 4.28 -35.04
C THR A 2 -7.75 4.83 -34.93
N GLY A 3 -7.56 6.11 -35.29
CA GLY A 3 -6.29 6.78 -35.16
C GLY A 3 -5.78 6.64 -33.73
N LEU A 4 -4.55 6.14 -33.59
CA LEU A 4 -3.82 6.17 -32.33
C LEU A 4 -3.75 7.64 -31.91
N GLN A 5 -4.60 8.02 -30.95
CA GLN A 5 -4.48 9.29 -30.25
C GLN A 5 -3.14 9.24 -29.52
N VAL A 6 -2.10 9.79 -30.13
CA VAL A 6 -0.86 10.11 -29.45
C VAL A 6 -1.26 11.13 -28.38
N SER A 7 -1.34 10.66 -27.13
CA SER A 7 -1.62 11.51 -25.99
C SER A 7 -0.58 12.62 -25.97
N THR A 8 -1.01 13.88 -26.02
CA THR A 8 -0.14 15.07 -25.99
C THR A 8 0.36 15.40 -24.59
N ASP A 9 -0.09 14.65 -23.58
CA ASP A 9 0.34 14.83 -22.20
C ASP A 9 1.77 14.28 -22.04
N PRO A 10 2.67 14.99 -21.32
CA PRO A 10 4.02 14.51 -21.12
C PRO A 10 4.01 13.15 -20.38
N PRO A 11 4.77 12.15 -20.86
CA PRO A 11 4.81 10.84 -20.23
C PRO A 11 5.51 10.88 -18.87
N ILE A 12 5.15 9.95 -17.98
CA ILE A 12 5.83 9.79 -16.70
C ILE A 12 7.16 9.08 -16.93
N GLN A 13 8.25 9.71 -16.53
CA GLN A 13 9.60 9.18 -16.71
C GLN A 13 10.00 8.24 -15.57
N THR A 14 10.67 7.14 -15.92
CA THR A 14 11.10 6.08 -14.99
C THR A 14 11.96 6.60 -13.86
N ARG A 15 12.79 7.61 -14.11
CA ARG A 15 13.67 8.20 -13.09
C ARG A 15 12.93 8.72 -11.85
N TRP A 16 11.78 9.36 -12.04
CA TRP A 16 11.02 9.93 -10.92
C TRP A 16 10.40 8.84 -10.06
N ILE A 17 9.95 7.76 -10.70
CA ILE A 17 9.38 6.60 -10.00
C ILE A 17 10.46 5.81 -9.28
N GLU A 18 11.60 5.53 -9.92
CA GLU A 18 12.74 4.84 -9.28
C GLU A 18 13.26 5.63 -8.07
N LEU A 19 13.41 6.96 -8.20
CA LEU A 19 13.80 7.81 -7.08
C LEU A 19 12.77 7.81 -5.95
N LEU A 20 11.48 7.91 -6.29
CA LEU A 20 10.40 7.86 -5.29
C LEU A 20 10.42 6.53 -4.53
N VAL A 21 10.51 5.41 -5.23
CA VAL A 21 10.59 4.08 -4.60
C VAL A 21 11.85 3.94 -3.75
N ALA A 22 13.01 4.39 -4.25
CA ALA A 22 14.25 4.40 -3.47
C ALA A 22 14.11 5.21 -2.17
N VAL A 23 13.50 6.40 -2.23
CA VAL A 23 13.25 7.21 -1.03
C VAL A 23 12.27 6.52 -0.07
N CYS A 24 11.16 5.94 -0.56
CA CYS A 24 10.22 5.22 0.27
C CYS A 24 10.88 4.03 1.00
N PHE A 25 11.66 3.22 0.29
CA PHE A 25 12.40 2.11 0.88
C PHE A 25 13.51 2.57 1.83
N ALA A 26 14.18 3.69 1.54
CA ALA A 26 15.15 4.28 2.44
C ALA A 26 14.49 4.71 3.76
N VAL A 27 13.36 5.42 3.70
CA VAL A 27 12.61 5.84 4.89
C VAL A 27 12.13 4.63 5.69
N ALA A 28 11.51 3.64 5.04
CA ALA A 28 11.07 2.42 5.71
C ALA A 28 12.24 1.65 6.33
N GLY A 29 13.36 1.52 5.61
CA GLY A 29 14.57 0.88 6.11
C GLY A 29 15.15 1.59 7.34
N VAL A 30 15.20 2.92 7.34
CA VAL A 30 15.65 3.70 8.52
C VAL A 30 14.73 3.43 9.71
N VAL A 31 13.42 3.48 9.52
CA VAL A 31 12.45 3.21 10.61
C VAL A 31 12.66 1.80 11.18
N VAL A 32 12.79 0.79 10.32
CA VAL A 32 13.03 -0.59 10.73
C VAL A 32 14.34 -0.73 11.50
N VAL A 33 15.43 -0.12 11.03
CA VAL A 33 16.73 -0.17 11.71
C VAL A 33 16.66 0.47 13.10
N LEU A 34 16.05 1.66 13.21
CA LEU A 34 15.93 2.38 14.48
C LEU A 34 15.07 1.61 15.49
N ASP A 35 13.92 1.06 15.07
CA ASP A 35 13.08 0.28 15.98
C ASP A 35 13.72 -1.07 16.35
N SER A 36 14.46 -1.70 15.42
CA SER A 36 15.22 -2.91 15.72
C SER A 36 16.31 -2.68 16.77
N GLN A 37 16.98 -1.54 16.72
CA GLN A 37 17.95 -1.15 17.76
C GLN A 37 17.26 -0.88 19.09
N ARG A 38 16.09 -0.23 19.06
CA ARG A 38 15.28 0.05 20.27
C ARG A 38 14.83 -1.22 20.98
N VAL A 39 14.44 -2.26 20.23
CA VAL A 39 13.96 -3.54 20.76
C VAL A 39 15.12 -4.52 21.08
N GLY A 40 16.32 -4.24 20.58
CA GLY A 40 17.53 -5.05 20.78
C GLY A 40 17.81 -5.94 19.56
N ASN A 41 19.02 -5.80 19.01
CA ASN A 41 19.46 -6.50 17.79
C ASN A 41 20.73 -7.35 18.00
N ALA A 42 21.10 -7.66 19.24
CA ALA A 42 22.28 -8.48 19.54
C ALA A 42 21.95 -9.97 19.51
N TRP A 43 22.99 -10.80 19.41
CA TRP A 43 22.89 -12.23 19.66
C TRP A 43 23.13 -12.48 21.15
N GLY A 44 22.08 -12.87 21.87
CA GLY A 44 22.12 -13.12 23.31
C GLY A 44 22.53 -14.55 23.66
N SER A 45 22.60 -14.84 24.96
CA SER A 45 22.84 -16.19 25.49
C SER A 45 21.77 -17.18 25.06
N ASP A 46 20.54 -16.70 24.90
CA ASP A 46 19.35 -17.52 24.63
C ASP A 46 18.95 -17.47 23.14
N GLY A 47 19.80 -16.88 22.28
CA GLY A 47 19.57 -16.75 20.84
C GLY A 47 19.42 -15.30 20.35
N PRO A 48 18.97 -15.12 19.09
CA PRO A 48 18.83 -13.79 18.49
C PRO A 48 17.72 -12.99 19.17
N GLN A 49 18.02 -11.74 19.52
CA GLN A 49 17.00 -10.82 20.02
C GLN A 49 15.93 -10.51 18.95
N PRO A 50 14.73 -10.05 19.33
CA PRO A 50 13.64 -9.82 18.39
C PRO A 50 13.99 -8.86 17.24
N GLY A 51 14.86 -7.87 17.50
CA GLY A 51 15.34 -6.93 16.49
C GLY A 51 16.51 -7.43 15.65
N TYR A 52 17.11 -8.59 15.96
CA TYR A 52 18.29 -9.09 15.23
C TYR A 52 17.99 -9.28 13.75
N PHE A 53 16.95 -10.07 13.40
CA PHE A 53 16.57 -10.31 12.01
C PHE A 53 16.05 -9.04 11.30
N PRO A 54 15.09 -8.28 11.88
CA PRO A 54 14.59 -7.06 11.26
C PRO A 54 15.69 -6.02 10.99
N PHE A 55 16.73 -5.93 11.83
CA PHE A 55 17.86 -5.03 11.62
C PHE A 55 18.58 -5.29 10.29
N TYR A 56 18.93 -6.54 9.99
CA TYR A 56 19.61 -6.89 8.73
C TYR A 56 18.71 -6.67 7.52
N ILE A 57 17.41 -6.95 7.64
CA ILE A 57 16.44 -6.64 6.59
C ILE A 57 16.39 -5.14 6.33
N GLY A 58 16.34 -4.32 7.39
CA GLY A 58 16.40 -2.87 7.29
C GLY A 58 17.68 -2.39 6.60
N CYS A 59 18.85 -2.91 6.97
CA CYS A 59 20.12 -2.62 6.30
C CYS A 59 20.11 -3.01 4.82
N LEU A 60 19.53 -4.16 4.47
CA LEU A 60 19.42 -4.62 3.08
C LEU A 60 18.47 -3.72 2.28
N MET A 61 17.37 -3.26 2.87
CA MET A 61 16.48 -2.27 2.26
C MET A 61 17.22 -0.96 1.99
N LEU A 62 18.01 -0.46 2.94
CA LEU A 62 18.83 0.74 2.77
C LEU A 62 19.88 0.58 1.66
N ALA A 63 20.57 -0.55 1.62
CA ALA A 63 21.55 -0.86 0.58
C ALA A 63 20.90 -0.94 -0.80
N GLY A 64 19.75 -1.61 -0.91
CA GLY A 64 18.96 -1.68 -2.15
C GLY A 64 18.46 -0.31 -2.60
N ALA A 65 17.95 0.51 -1.68
CA ALA A 65 17.52 1.88 -1.97
C ALA A 65 18.67 2.76 -2.45
N ALA A 66 19.83 2.70 -1.79
CA ALA A 66 21.04 3.41 -2.21
C ALA A 66 21.52 2.95 -3.60
N TRP A 67 21.49 1.64 -3.86
CA TRP A 67 21.84 1.09 -5.16
C TRP A 67 20.93 1.61 -6.29
N VAL A 68 19.61 1.57 -6.08
CA VAL A 68 18.65 2.10 -7.05
C VAL A 68 18.89 3.59 -7.27
N PHE A 69 19.03 4.37 -6.20
CA PHE A 69 19.29 5.82 -6.28
C PHE A 69 20.55 6.13 -7.11
N LEU A 70 21.68 5.48 -6.78
CA LEU A 70 22.95 5.68 -7.50
C LEU A 70 22.84 5.26 -8.97
N LYS A 71 22.20 4.12 -9.24
CA LYS A 71 21.98 3.62 -10.60
C LYS A 71 21.13 4.59 -11.43
N THR A 72 20.05 5.13 -10.85
CA THR A 72 19.18 6.09 -11.52
C THR A 72 19.91 7.41 -11.77
N CYS A 73 20.69 7.92 -10.81
CA CYS A 73 21.53 9.11 -10.99
C CYS A 73 22.59 8.93 -12.08
N TRP A 74 23.23 7.75 -12.15
CA TRP A 74 24.21 7.46 -13.20
C TRP A 74 23.53 7.40 -14.58
N ARG A 75 22.45 6.64 -14.72
CA ARG A 75 21.69 6.54 -15.99
C ARG A 75 21.20 7.90 -16.48
N TRP A 76 20.80 8.78 -15.57
CA TRP A 76 20.39 10.14 -15.95
C TRP A 76 21.54 10.90 -16.63
N ARG A 77 22.77 10.79 -16.13
CA ARG A 77 23.93 11.43 -16.77
C ARG A 77 24.23 10.89 -18.18
N GLN A 78 23.88 9.64 -18.47
CA GLN A 78 24.15 9.00 -19.76
C GLN A 78 23.05 9.27 -20.80
N ASP A 79 21.79 9.05 -20.43
CA ASP A 79 20.68 8.98 -21.40
C ASP A 79 19.73 10.19 -21.33
N GLY A 80 20.04 11.18 -20.48
CA GLY A 80 19.20 12.36 -20.26
C GLY A 80 17.85 12.08 -19.55
N GLY A 81 17.56 10.82 -19.23
CA GLY A 81 16.35 10.37 -18.53
C GLY A 81 15.10 10.29 -19.40
N SER A 82 15.26 9.87 -20.67
CA SER A 82 14.17 9.75 -21.66
C SER A 82 13.31 8.48 -21.52
N GLN A 83 13.66 7.56 -20.62
CA GLN A 83 12.89 6.32 -20.44
C GLN A 83 11.49 6.60 -19.86
N VAL A 84 10.49 6.10 -20.58
CA VAL A 84 9.07 6.23 -20.22
C VAL A 84 8.67 5.06 -19.34
N PHE A 85 8.08 5.37 -18.18
CA PHE A 85 7.50 4.39 -17.26
C PHE A 85 6.05 4.08 -17.63
N ALA A 86 5.23 5.13 -17.75
CA ALA A 86 3.81 5.02 -18.07
C ALA A 86 3.34 6.26 -18.81
N GLN A 87 2.35 6.08 -19.69
CA GLN A 87 1.64 7.19 -20.30
C GLN A 87 0.75 7.90 -19.26
N ALA A 88 0.50 9.19 -19.44
CA ALA A 88 -0.33 9.97 -18.50
C ALA A 88 -1.75 9.39 -18.34
N HIS A 89 -2.28 8.73 -19.37
CA HIS A 89 -3.56 8.02 -19.29
C HIS A 89 -3.49 6.79 -18.36
N GLU A 90 -2.47 5.95 -18.52
CA GLU A 90 -2.25 4.74 -17.71
C GLU A 90 -2.00 5.11 -16.25
N TRP A 91 -1.21 6.16 -16.01
CA TRP A 91 -0.96 6.69 -14.67
C TRP A 91 -2.25 7.13 -13.98
N ARG A 92 -3.13 7.85 -14.68
CA ARG A 92 -4.44 8.26 -14.15
C ARG A 92 -5.33 7.05 -13.84
N LEU A 93 -5.30 6.01 -14.66
CA LEU A 93 -6.07 4.79 -14.41
C LEU A 93 -5.57 4.05 -13.17
N MET A 94 -4.24 3.98 -12.99
CA MET A 94 -3.62 3.42 -11.79
C MET A 94 -4.00 4.21 -10.54
N LEU A 95 -3.94 5.55 -10.59
CA LEU A 95 -4.34 6.40 -9.46
C LEU A 95 -5.81 6.25 -9.07
N LYS A 96 -6.71 5.98 -10.04
CA LYS A 96 -8.13 5.71 -9.73
C LYS A 96 -8.34 4.45 -8.89
N MET A 97 -7.40 3.50 -8.92
CA MET A 97 -7.45 2.31 -8.07
C MET A 97 -6.69 2.56 -6.77
N LEU A 98 -5.50 3.17 -6.85
CA LEU A 98 -4.63 3.41 -5.70
C LEU A 98 -5.24 4.36 -4.67
N LEU A 99 -5.77 5.51 -5.10
CA LEU A 99 -6.25 6.55 -4.17
C LEU A 99 -7.40 6.07 -3.29
N PRO A 100 -8.45 5.39 -3.81
CA PRO A 100 -9.48 4.83 -2.95
C PRO A 100 -8.97 3.73 -2.02
N THR A 101 -7.99 2.92 -2.45
CA THR A 101 -7.38 1.91 -1.57
C THR A 101 -6.58 2.54 -0.43
N VAL A 102 -5.86 3.63 -0.68
CA VAL A 102 -5.19 4.42 0.37
C VAL A 102 -6.23 5.03 1.31
N ALA A 103 -7.33 5.59 0.79
CA ALA A 103 -8.41 6.11 1.60
C ALA A 103 -9.05 5.04 2.50
N TYR A 104 -9.19 3.81 1.99
CA TYR A 104 -9.63 2.65 2.76
C TYR A 104 -8.66 2.27 3.88
N LEU A 105 -7.36 2.22 3.60
CA LEU A 105 -6.34 1.95 4.63
C LEU A 105 -6.37 3.00 5.74
N VAL A 106 -6.49 4.27 5.36
CA VAL A 106 -6.58 5.39 6.29
C VAL A 106 -7.86 5.28 7.12
N SER A 107 -9.01 4.98 6.50
CA SER A 107 -10.29 4.88 7.22
C SER A 107 -10.32 3.76 8.27
N MET A 108 -9.53 2.69 8.09
CA MET A 108 -9.44 1.60 9.07
C MET A 108 -9.06 2.08 10.47
N ALA A 109 -8.21 3.11 10.57
CA ALA A 109 -7.74 3.60 11.87
C ALA A 109 -8.88 4.12 12.76
N TRP A 110 -9.99 4.59 12.17
CA TRP A 110 -11.13 5.11 12.91
C TRP A 110 -12.38 4.23 12.81
N LEU A 111 -12.58 3.56 11.68
CA LEU A 111 -13.81 2.82 11.41
C LEU A 111 -13.66 1.31 11.61
N GLY A 112 -12.44 0.81 11.86
CA GLY A 112 -12.16 -0.62 11.83
C GLY A 112 -12.16 -1.20 10.41
N ILE A 113 -11.74 -2.46 10.29
CA ILE A 113 -11.60 -3.11 9.00
C ILE A 113 -12.94 -3.42 8.32
N TYR A 114 -13.98 -3.81 9.07
CA TYR A 114 -15.24 -4.28 8.48
C TYR A 114 -16.08 -3.13 7.94
N LEU A 115 -16.29 -2.07 8.73
CA LEU A 115 -17.00 -0.89 8.23
C LEU A 115 -16.25 -0.23 7.08
N SER A 116 -14.92 -0.07 7.20
CA SER A 116 -14.09 0.44 6.10
C SER A 116 -14.23 -0.40 4.84
N SER A 117 -14.26 -1.73 4.97
CA SER A 117 -14.41 -2.66 3.82
C SER A 117 -15.78 -2.50 3.17
N SER A 118 -16.85 -2.44 3.95
CA SER A 118 -18.20 -2.30 3.41
C SER A 118 -18.37 -0.98 2.65
N LEU A 119 -17.87 0.12 3.21
CA LEU A 119 -17.87 1.44 2.57
C LEU A 119 -16.99 1.44 1.31
N PHE A 120 -15.79 0.88 1.39
CA PHE A 120 -14.88 0.78 0.24
C PHE A 120 -15.52 0.00 -0.90
N ILE A 121 -16.04 -1.21 -0.65
CA ILE A 121 -16.70 -2.05 -1.65
C ILE A 121 -17.91 -1.32 -2.26
N ALA A 122 -18.79 -0.78 -1.42
CA ALA A 122 -19.99 -0.10 -1.90
C ALA A 122 -19.64 1.14 -2.73
N ALA A 123 -18.70 1.96 -2.26
CA ALA A 123 -18.23 3.14 -2.98
C ALA A 123 -17.59 2.76 -4.32
N PHE A 124 -16.76 1.72 -4.36
CA PHE A 124 -16.10 1.26 -5.58
C PHE A 124 -17.10 0.72 -6.61
N MET A 125 -18.10 -0.05 -6.15
CA MET A 125 -19.17 -0.56 -7.01
C MET A 125 -20.01 0.57 -7.61
N VAL A 126 -20.32 1.61 -6.85
CA VAL A 126 -21.10 2.76 -7.36
C VAL A 126 -20.24 3.61 -8.29
N TRP A 127 -19.05 4.01 -7.85
CA TRP A 127 -18.22 4.97 -8.56
C TRP A 127 -17.57 4.39 -9.83
N GLN A 128 -16.90 3.25 -9.69
CA GLN A 128 -16.15 2.63 -10.78
C GLN A 128 -17.00 1.60 -11.53
N GLY A 129 -17.80 0.81 -10.82
CA GLY A 129 -18.66 -0.22 -11.40
C GLY A 129 -20.01 0.26 -11.95
N ARG A 130 -20.42 1.51 -11.62
CA ARG A 130 -21.71 2.09 -12.01
C ARG A 130 -22.92 1.21 -11.64
N TYR A 131 -22.81 0.45 -10.56
CA TYR A 131 -23.90 -0.38 -10.05
C TYR A 131 -24.93 0.45 -9.26
N SER A 132 -26.13 -0.11 -9.08
CA SER A 132 -27.15 0.48 -8.19
C SER A 132 -26.63 0.58 -6.76
N ILE A 133 -26.89 1.72 -6.10
CA ILE A 133 -26.48 2.00 -4.73
C ILE A 133 -26.97 0.90 -3.79
N VAL A 134 -28.23 0.46 -3.95
CA VAL A 134 -28.84 -0.58 -3.09
C VAL A 134 -28.06 -1.90 -3.19
N LYS A 135 -27.76 -2.35 -4.41
CA LYS A 135 -26.98 -3.58 -4.62
C LYS A 135 -25.57 -3.44 -4.06
N SER A 136 -24.97 -2.27 -4.21
CA SER A 136 -23.59 -1.99 -3.77
C SER A 136 -23.47 -2.02 -2.24
N VAL A 137 -24.41 -1.37 -1.54
CA VAL A 137 -24.46 -1.38 -0.07
C VAL A 137 -24.72 -2.80 0.44
N LEU A 138 -25.68 -3.51 -0.16
CA LEU A 138 -25.98 -4.88 0.23
C LEU A 138 -24.76 -5.80 0.09
N VAL A 139 -24.07 -5.75 -1.05
CA VAL A 139 -22.86 -6.55 -1.29
C VAL A 139 -21.74 -6.17 -0.31
N GLY A 140 -21.48 -4.88 -0.10
CA GLY A 140 -20.46 -4.42 0.84
C GLY A 140 -20.70 -4.90 2.28
N LEU A 141 -21.95 -4.84 2.74
CA LEU A 141 -22.34 -5.35 4.06
C LEU A 141 -22.23 -6.87 4.13
N CYS A 142 -22.73 -7.60 3.13
CA CYS A 142 -22.66 -9.06 3.10
C CYS A 142 -21.22 -9.58 3.11
N ILE A 143 -20.33 -9.01 2.30
CA ILE A 143 -18.92 -9.41 2.27
C ILE A 143 -18.26 -9.13 3.62
N SER A 144 -18.50 -7.94 4.19
CA SER A 144 -17.88 -7.57 5.47
C SER A 144 -18.40 -8.45 6.62
N ALA A 145 -19.69 -8.77 6.63
CA ALA A 145 -20.27 -9.71 7.61
C ALA A 145 -19.72 -11.13 7.44
N ALA A 146 -19.53 -11.61 6.20
CA ALA A 146 -18.92 -12.91 5.95
C ALA A 146 -17.48 -12.98 6.46
N LEU A 147 -16.69 -11.91 6.25
CA LEU A 147 -15.33 -11.81 6.80
C LEU A 147 -15.33 -11.74 8.32
N PHE A 148 -16.30 -11.06 8.93
CA PHE A 148 -16.45 -11.03 10.39
C PHE A 148 -16.68 -12.44 10.95
N VAL A 149 -17.63 -13.19 10.38
CA VAL A 149 -17.90 -14.58 10.80
C VAL A 149 -16.65 -15.46 10.61
N LEU A 150 -16.01 -15.36 9.44
CA LEU A 150 -14.83 -16.18 9.13
C LEU A 150 -13.67 -15.91 10.09
N PHE A 151 -13.32 -14.65 10.31
CA PHE A 151 -12.13 -14.31 11.09
C PHE A 151 -12.37 -14.31 12.60
N GLU A 152 -13.45 -13.70 13.08
CA GLU A 152 -13.68 -13.55 14.52
C GLU A 152 -14.36 -14.78 15.12
N ILE A 153 -15.33 -15.39 14.43
CA ILE A 153 -16.09 -16.53 14.98
C ILE A 153 -15.39 -17.86 14.67
N TRP A 154 -14.89 -18.07 13.46
CA TRP A 154 -14.25 -19.35 13.10
C TRP A 154 -12.76 -19.38 13.40
N PHE A 155 -12.01 -18.35 12.98
CA PHE A 155 -10.56 -18.32 13.18
C PHE A 155 -10.12 -17.73 14.51
N MET A 156 -11.03 -17.07 15.26
CA MET A 156 -10.72 -16.37 16.50
C MET A 156 -9.53 -15.39 16.34
N LEU A 157 -9.39 -14.81 15.14
CA LEU A 157 -8.31 -13.89 14.81
C LEU A 157 -8.79 -12.46 15.09
N PRO A 158 -8.21 -11.76 16.09
CA PRO A 158 -8.62 -10.40 16.39
C PRO A 158 -8.15 -9.47 15.28
N LEU A 159 -9.10 -8.86 14.56
CA LEU A 159 -8.81 -7.84 13.55
C LEU A 159 -8.98 -6.43 14.12
N PRO A 160 -8.40 -5.39 13.48
CA PRO A 160 -8.62 -4.00 13.91
C PRO A 160 -10.12 -3.64 13.89
N LYS A 161 -10.71 -3.54 15.08
CA LYS A 161 -12.13 -3.26 15.28
C LYS A 161 -12.41 -1.76 15.26
N GLY A 162 -13.61 -1.41 14.83
CA GLY A 162 -14.12 -0.06 14.80
C GLY A 162 -15.15 0.19 15.90
N PRO A 163 -15.73 1.39 15.92
CA PRO A 163 -16.74 1.77 16.90
C PRO A 163 -18.00 0.90 16.79
N ILE A 164 -18.40 0.46 15.59
CA ILE A 164 -19.62 -0.35 15.43
C ILE A 164 -19.47 -1.69 16.15
N GLU A 165 -18.33 -2.34 15.98
CA GLU A 165 -18.03 -3.62 16.61
C GLU A 165 -17.94 -3.47 18.14
N THR A 166 -17.31 -2.39 18.61
CA THR A 166 -17.24 -2.07 20.05
C THR A 166 -18.63 -1.89 20.67
N TRP A 167 -19.56 -1.24 19.95
CA TRP A 167 -20.95 -1.08 20.41
C TRP A 167 -21.72 -2.40 20.45
N LEU A 168 -21.38 -3.33 19.56
CA LEU A 168 -21.94 -4.69 19.52
C LEU A 168 -21.31 -5.65 20.55
N GLY A 169 -20.34 -5.17 21.34
CA GLY A 169 -19.68 -5.96 22.39
C GLY A 169 -18.54 -6.84 21.90
N TYR A 170 -17.98 -6.55 20.73
CA TYR A 170 -16.82 -7.22 20.13
C TYR A 170 -15.60 -6.30 20.08
#